data_AF-A0A4V3EE68-F1
#
_entry.id   AF-A0A4V3EE68-F1
#
_cell.length_a   1.000
_cell.length_b   1.000
_cell.length_c   1.000
_cell.angle_alpha   90.00
_cell.angle_beta   90.00
_cell.angle_gamma   90.00
#
_symmetry.space_group_name_H-M   'P 1'
#
loop_
_entity.id
_entity.type
_entity.pdbx_description
1 polymer ?
#
loop_
_entity_poly.entity_id
_entity_poly.type
_entity_poly.pdbx_seq_one_letter_code
_entity_poly.pdbx_strand_id
1 'polypeptide(L)'
;MKITWVLGLVLMSATLTGHAEAQKSFPGWTYSNSTEDSDYYVKDQSGNLENGIRSMLVQNVPKANNNDKTVNYRKFTILDKDCQNGYGAVTLYTPSGEFVAKLDYVKGGNSLASGMADILCMVKFAK
;
A
#
# COMPACT_ATOMS: atom_id res chain seq x y z
N MET A 1 -69.47 -9.64 -9.84
CA MET A 1 -68.76 -10.95 -9.82
C MET A 1 -68.09 -11.09 -11.18
N LYS A 2 -66.76 -11.09 -11.40
CA LYS A 2 -65.56 -11.36 -10.58
C LYS A 2 -64.42 -10.40 -10.97
N ILE A 3 -63.55 -10.11 -10.01
CA ILE A 3 -62.25 -9.43 -10.17
C ILE A 3 -61.22 -10.43 -10.70
N THR A 4 -60.31 -10.03 -11.58
CA THR A 4 -58.98 -10.66 -11.64
C THR A 4 -57.92 -9.64 -12.09
N TRP A 5 -57.00 -9.34 -11.19
CA TRP A 5 -55.78 -8.57 -11.42
C TRP A 5 -54.67 -9.51 -11.91
N VAL A 6 -53.82 -9.07 -12.83
CA VAL A 6 -52.44 -9.57 -12.91
C VAL A 6 -51.50 -8.39 -13.19
N LEU A 7 -50.79 -7.99 -12.15
CA LEU A 7 -49.56 -7.22 -12.20
C LEU A 7 -48.47 -8.03 -12.94
N GLY A 8 -47.76 -7.40 -13.86
CA GLY A 8 -46.59 -7.97 -14.54
C GLY A 8 -45.39 -7.02 -14.48
N LEU A 9 -44.85 -6.82 -13.29
CA LEU A 9 -43.54 -6.21 -13.06
C LEU A 9 -42.48 -7.30 -13.27
N VAL A 10 -41.64 -7.19 -14.29
CA VAL A 10 -40.41 -8.00 -14.38
C VAL A 10 -39.21 -7.06 -14.29
N LEU A 11 -38.71 -6.96 -13.07
CA LEU A 11 -37.41 -6.40 -12.73
C LEU A 11 -36.33 -7.38 -13.23
N MET A 12 -35.47 -6.95 -14.15
CA MET A 12 -34.26 -7.69 -14.50
C MET A 12 -33.05 -6.91 -14.00
N SER A 13 -32.86 -6.94 -12.69
CA SER A 13 -31.62 -6.51 -12.03
C SER A 13 -30.58 -7.62 -12.19
N ALA A 14 -29.68 -7.47 -13.17
CA ALA A 14 -28.48 -8.29 -13.26
C ALA A 14 -27.51 -7.86 -12.16
N THR A 15 -27.41 -8.66 -11.10
CA THR A 15 -26.43 -8.46 -10.04
C THR A 15 -25.05 -8.87 -10.54
N LEU A 16 -24.20 -7.88 -10.85
CA LEU A 16 -22.75 -8.08 -10.89
C LEU A 16 -22.28 -8.35 -9.47
N THR A 17 -22.12 -9.62 -9.09
CA THR A 17 -21.42 -10.00 -7.86
C THR A 17 -19.92 -9.87 -8.08
N GLY A 18 -19.43 -8.63 -8.17
CA GLY A 18 -18.03 -8.35 -7.92
C GLY A 18 -17.77 -8.60 -6.44
N HIS A 19 -17.10 -9.69 -6.10
CA HIS A 19 -16.59 -9.88 -4.75
C HIS A 19 -15.43 -8.90 -4.56
N ALA A 20 -15.74 -7.68 -4.14
CA ALA A 20 -14.74 -6.80 -3.57
C ALA A 20 -14.28 -7.47 -2.26
N GLU A 21 -13.11 -8.12 -2.28
CA GLU A 21 -12.48 -8.55 -1.04
C GLU A 21 -12.25 -7.29 -0.20
N ALA A 22 -12.88 -7.25 0.98
CA ALA A 22 -12.75 -6.11 1.86
C ALA A 22 -11.30 -6.02 2.32
N GLN A 23 -10.60 -4.99 1.84
CA GLN A 23 -9.23 -4.71 2.23
C GLN A 23 -9.14 -4.59 3.76
N LYS A 24 -8.21 -5.33 4.36
CA LYS A 24 -8.06 -5.37 5.82
C LYS A 24 -7.68 -3.98 6.33
N SER A 25 -8.41 -3.48 7.32
CA SER A 25 -8.11 -2.20 7.97
C SER A 25 -7.36 -2.44 9.28
N PHE A 26 -6.37 -1.60 9.55
CA PHE A 26 -5.55 -1.65 10.75
C PHE A 26 -5.48 -0.24 11.37
N PRO A 27 -5.88 -0.04 12.64
CA PRO A 27 -5.83 1.27 13.28
C PRO A 27 -4.42 1.88 13.27
N GLY A 28 -4.30 3.12 12.79
CA GLY A 28 -3.03 3.83 12.69
C GLY A 28 -2.13 3.35 11.56
N TRP A 29 -2.70 2.69 10.54
CA TRP A 29 -2.02 2.24 9.34
C TRP A 29 -2.88 2.52 8.11
N THR A 30 -2.28 3.11 7.10
CA THR A 30 -2.94 3.44 5.84
C THR A 30 -2.46 2.49 4.75
N TYR A 31 -3.39 1.87 4.02
CA TYR A 31 -3.03 1.05 2.88
C TYR A 31 -2.28 1.85 1.82
N SER A 32 -1.23 1.24 1.25
CA SER A 32 -0.36 1.86 0.27
C SER A 32 -0.46 1.14 -1.06
N ASN A 33 -0.08 -0.15 -1.09
CA ASN A 33 -0.08 -0.93 -2.30
C ASN A 33 -0.19 -2.43 -2.02
N SER A 34 -0.16 -3.22 -3.09
CA SER A 34 -0.32 -4.66 -3.03
C SER A 34 0.51 -5.33 -4.11
N THR A 35 0.95 -6.56 -3.84
CA THR A 35 1.53 -7.51 -4.80
C THR A 35 0.65 -8.76 -4.84
N GLU A 36 1.03 -9.75 -5.66
CA GLU A 36 0.34 -11.05 -5.68
C GLU A 36 0.37 -11.76 -4.31
N ASP A 37 1.43 -11.50 -3.52
CA ASP A 37 1.73 -12.21 -2.28
C ASP A 37 1.39 -11.44 -1.00
N SER A 38 1.23 -10.11 -1.08
CA SER A 38 1.09 -9.30 0.13
C SER A 38 0.43 -7.95 -0.11
N ASP A 39 -0.22 -7.44 0.92
CA ASP A 39 -0.63 -6.05 1.03
C ASP A 39 0.36 -5.27 1.89
N TYR A 40 0.53 -3.99 1.59
CA TYR A 40 1.44 -3.11 2.32
C TYR A 40 0.71 -1.89 2.85
N TYR A 41 1.06 -1.54 4.08
CA TYR A 41 0.46 -0.45 4.83
C TYR A 41 1.55 0.44 5.40
N VAL A 42 1.35 1.75 5.34
CA VAL A 42 2.26 2.75 5.90
C VAL A 42 1.75 3.13 7.28
N LYS A 43 2.64 3.18 8.27
CA LYS A 43 2.29 3.62 9.63
C LYS A 43 2.01 5.12 9.60
N ASP A 44 0.83 5.49 10.08
CA ASP A 44 0.45 6.90 10.16
C ASP A 44 1.46 7.67 11.00
N GLN A 45 1.82 8.88 10.55
CA GLN A 45 2.77 9.78 11.24
C GLN A 45 4.17 9.18 11.51
N SER A 46 4.53 8.06 10.88
CA SER A 46 5.90 7.49 10.98
C SER A 46 6.94 8.16 10.08
N GLY A 47 6.46 9.11 9.27
CA GLY A 47 7.27 9.85 8.34
C GLY A 47 8.31 10.72 9.02
N ASN A 48 9.59 10.60 8.62
CA ASN A 48 10.67 11.44 9.13
C ASN A 48 11.62 11.89 7.99
N LEU A 49 12.19 13.09 8.12
CA LEU A 49 13.28 13.59 7.31
C LEU A 49 14.45 14.02 8.21
N GLU A 50 15.54 13.29 8.13
CA GLU A 50 16.74 13.53 8.93
C GLU A 50 17.97 13.49 8.03
N ASN A 51 18.82 14.52 8.07
CA ASN A 51 20.07 14.59 7.31
C ASN A 51 19.91 14.30 5.80
N GLY A 52 18.81 14.77 5.19
CA GLY A 52 18.51 14.53 3.78
C GLY A 52 18.04 13.10 3.46
N ILE A 53 17.68 12.31 4.46
CA ILE A 53 17.12 10.96 4.32
C ILE A 53 15.66 10.99 4.77
N ARG A 54 14.77 10.67 3.84
CA ARG A 54 13.34 10.47 4.12
C ARG A 54 13.12 9.04 4.57
N SER A 55 12.24 8.83 5.54
CA SER A 55 11.91 7.48 6.00
C SER A 55 10.46 7.33 6.45
N MET A 56 9.95 6.10 6.42
CA MET A 56 8.65 5.72 6.96
C MET A 56 8.65 4.25 7.40
N LEU A 57 7.73 3.89 8.30
CA LEU A 57 7.53 2.50 8.70
C LEU A 57 6.43 1.87 7.84
N VAL A 58 6.72 0.69 7.30
CA VAL A 58 5.82 -0.08 6.43
C VAL A 58 5.59 -1.45 7.04
N GLN A 59 4.33 -1.87 7.06
CA GLN A 59 3.90 -3.22 7.39
C GLN A 59 3.57 -3.98 6.11
N ASN A 60 4.15 -5.16 5.96
CA ASN A 60 3.83 -6.16 4.95
C ASN A 60 2.91 -7.21 5.57
N VAL A 61 1.75 -7.42 4.97
CA VAL A 61 0.73 -8.37 5.40
C VAL A 61 0.58 -9.43 4.30
N PRO A 62 1.04 -10.66 4.52
CA PRO A 62 0.89 -11.72 3.54
C PRO A 62 -0.57 -12.04 3.23
N LYS A 63 -0.87 -12.29 1.95
CA LYS A 63 -2.19 -12.71 1.50
C LYS A 63 -2.45 -14.19 1.78
N ALA A 64 -3.71 -14.62 1.61
CA ALA A 64 -4.13 -15.99 1.91
C ALA A 64 -3.37 -17.06 1.10
N ASN A 65 -2.95 -16.74 -0.12
CA ASN A 65 -2.17 -17.59 -1.03
C ASN A 65 -0.66 -17.66 -0.71
N ASN A 66 -0.13 -16.76 0.12
CA ASN A 66 1.30 -16.76 0.47
C ASN A 66 1.61 -17.86 1.50
N ASN A 67 2.70 -18.61 1.31
CA ASN A 67 3.12 -19.67 2.23
C ASN A 67 3.67 -19.11 3.55
N ASP A 68 4.25 -17.91 3.53
CA ASP A 68 4.65 -17.19 4.75
C ASP A 68 3.46 -16.39 5.27
N LYS A 69 3.08 -16.60 6.54
CA LYS A 69 2.00 -15.86 7.22
C LYS A 69 2.51 -14.76 8.15
N THR A 70 3.82 -14.53 8.14
CA THR A 70 4.48 -13.59 9.04
C THR A 70 4.24 -12.16 8.57
N VAL A 71 3.61 -11.36 9.43
CA VAL A 71 3.55 -9.91 9.25
C VAL A 71 4.93 -9.33 9.51
N ASN A 72 5.47 -8.63 8.53
CA ASN A 72 6.80 -8.04 8.61
C ASN A 72 6.72 -6.51 8.68
N TYR A 73 7.63 -5.92 9.46
CA TYR A 73 7.79 -4.47 9.55
C TYR A 73 9.15 -4.06 9.00
N ARG A 74 9.18 -2.99 8.20
CA ARG A 74 10.41 -2.48 7.59
C ARG A 74 10.40 -0.95 7.62
N LYS A 75 11.56 -0.37 7.89
CA LYS A 75 11.82 1.05 7.69
C LYS A 75 12.26 1.25 6.25
N PHE A 76 11.44 1.91 5.45
CA PHE A 76 11.78 2.31 4.10
C PHE A 76 12.46 3.66 4.16
N THR A 77 13.54 3.82 3.39
CA THR A 77 14.30 5.08 3.32
C THR A 77 14.63 5.43 1.89
N ILE A 78 14.69 6.73 1.59
CA ILE A 78 15.14 7.27 0.31
C ILE A 78 15.88 8.58 0.55
N LEU A 79 16.89 8.87 -0.26
CA LEU A 79 17.56 10.17 -0.22
C LEU A 79 16.61 11.25 -0.75
N ASP A 80 16.55 12.40 -0.08
CA ASP A 80 15.73 13.54 -0.52
C ASP A 80 16.10 13.98 -1.95
N LYS A 81 17.38 13.94 -2.29
CA LYS A 81 17.86 14.20 -3.66
C LYS A 81 17.31 13.20 -4.69
N ASP A 82 17.09 11.94 -4.33
CA ASP A 82 16.58 10.92 -5.26
C ASP A 82 15.09 11.19 -5.54
N CYS A 83 14.35 11.71 -4.56
CA CYS A 83 12.99 12.23 -4.78
C CYS A 83 12.97 13.41 -5.75
N GLN A 84 13.93 14.32 -5.65
CA GLN A 84 14.04 15.47 -6.56
C GLN A 84 14.43 15.04 -7.98
N ASN A 85 15.34 14.06 -8.10
CA ASN A 85 15.79 13.53 -9.38
C ASN A 85 14.75 12.64 -10.06
N GLY A 86 13.84 12.02 -9.29
CA GLY A 86 12.87 11.06 -9.80
C GLY A 86 13.46 9.68 -10.10
N TYR A 87 14.67 9.40 -9.63
CA TYR A 87 15.30 8.09 -9.69
C TYR A 87 16.39 7.97 -8.61
N GLY A 88 16.73 6.74 -8.24
CA GLY A 88 17.74 6.46 -7.22
C GLY A 88 17.51 5.09 -6.60
N ALA A 89 17.55 5.01 -5.26
CA ALA A 89 17.28 3.76 -4.58
C ALA A 89 16.50 3.94 -3.27
N VAL A 90 15.63 2.98 -3.00
CA VAL A 90 15.01 2.77 -1.69
C VAL A 90 15.85 1.76 -0.91
N THR A 91 16.21 2.10 0.32
CA THR A 91 16.86 1.15 1.23
C THR A 91 15.89 0.73 2.33
N LEU A 92 15.79 -0.58 2.53
CA LEU A 92 14.95 -1.20 3.54
C LEU A 92 15.82 -1.63 4.72
N TYR A 93 15.36 -1.28 5.91
CA TYR A 93 15.94 -1.72 7.16
C TYR A 93 14.90 -2.45 8.01
N THR A 94 15.36 -3.28 8.94
CA THR A 94 14.53 -3.71 10.08
C THR A 94 14.21 -2.49 10.96
N PRO A 95 13.18 -2.56 11.82
CA PRO A 95 12.91 -1.48 12.77
C PRO A 95 14.08 -1.19 13.73
N SER A 96 14.92 -2.18 14.01
CA SER A 96 16.15 -2.02 14.80
C SER A 96 17.32 -1.39 14.03
N GLY A 97 17.17 -1.15 12.71
CA GLY A 97 18.16 -0.47 11.87
C GLY A 97 19.09 -1.40 11.11
N GLU A 98 18.86 -2.71 11.12
CA GLU A 98 19.66 -3.66 10.34
C GLU A 98 19.30 -3.56 8.86
N PHE A 99 20.31 -3.57 7.99
CA PHE A 99 20.09 -3.54 6.55
C PHE A 99 19.38 -4.81 6.07
N VAL A 100 18.37 -4.64 5.22
CA VAL A 100 17.63 -5.76 4.61
C VAL A 100 17.88 -5.82 3.11
N ALA A 101 17.63 -4.72 2.41
CA ALA A 101 17.73 -4.67 0.95
C ALA A 101 17.90 -3.25 0.44
N LYS A 102 18.41 -3.12 -0.79
CA LYS A 102 18.43 -1.88 -1.57
C LYS A 102 17.77 -2.17 -2.91
N LEU A 103 16.77 -1.36 -3.26
CA LEU A 103 15.91 -1.55 -4.42
C LEU A 103 15.94 -0.31 -5.30
N ASP A 104 15.97 -0.50 -6.62
CA ASP A 104 15.98 0.61 -7.55
C ASP A 104 14.66 1.38 -7.50
N TYR A 105 14.77 2.70 -7.60
CA TYR A 105 13.65 3.62 -7.70
C TYR A 105 13.67 4.34 -9.03
N VAL A 106 12.53 4.32 -9.72
CA VAL A 106 12.20 5.23 -10.81
C VAL A 106 10.80 5.77 -10.53
N LYS A 107 10.64 7.10 -10.59
CA LYS A 107 9.37 7.78 -10.35
C LYS A 107 8.28 7.26 -11.28
N GLY A 108 7.15 6.83 -10.73
CA GLY A 108 6.06 6.21 -11.50
C GLY A 108 6.40 4.84 -12.09
N GLY A 109 7.45 4.18 -11.59
CA GLY A 109 7.81 2.82 -11.99
C GLY A 109 6.82 1.77 -11.48
N ASN A 110 6.80 0.59 -12.11
CA ASN A 110 5.83 -0.48 -11.82
C ASN A 110 6.24 -1.41 -10.66
N SER A 111 7.31 -1.10 -9.92
CA SER A 111 7.77 -1.93 -8.80
C SER A 111 7.18 -1.48 -7.47
N LEU A 112 7.05 -2.40 -6.51
CA LEU A 112 6.72 -2.10 -5.12
C LEU A 112 7.64 -1.01 -4.54
N ALA A 113 8.94 -1.09 -4.84
CA ALA A 113 9.92 -0.10 -4.43
C ALA A 113 9.60 1.29 -4.99
N SER A 114 9.20 1.36 -6.26
CA SER A 114 8.85 2.63 -6.91
C SER A 114 7.59 3.25 -6.32
N GLY A 115 6.53 2.45 -6.13
CA GLY A 115 5.31 2.94 -5.48
C GLY A 115 5.55 3.43 -4.06
N MET A 116 6.37 2.72 -3.28
CA MET A 116 6.73 3.15 -1.92
C MET A 116 7.61 4.41 -1.90
N ALA A 117 8.54 4.50 -2.83
CA ALA A 117 9.37 5.70 -3.01
C ALA A 117 8.51 6.91 -3.36
N ASP A 118 7.55 6.78 -4.27
CA ASP A 118 6.64 7.85 -4.66
C ASP A 118 5.87 8.39 -3.44
N ILE A 119 5.39 7.49 -2.56
CA ILE A 119 4.75 7.89 -1.29
C ILE A 119 5.74 8.64 -0.39
N LEU A 120 6.96 8.11 -0.18
CA LEU A 120 8.01 8.78 0.60
C LEU A 120 8.33 10.18 0.10
N CYS A 121 8.34 10.36 -1.22
CA CYS A 121 8.62 11.63 -1.88
C CYS A 121 7.45 12.62 -1.81
N MET A 122 6.20 12.13 -1.72
CA MET A 122 5.01 12.97 -1.58
C MET A 122 4.76 13.45 -0.16
N VAL A 123 5.21 12.71 0.85
CA VAL A 123 5.03 13.11 2.26
C VAL A 123 5.78 14.42 2.52
N LYS A 124 5.03 15.45 2.89
CA LYS A 124 5.59 16.69 3.43
C LYS A 124 5.85 16.48 4.91
N PHE A 125 7.11 16.29 5.28
CA PHE A 125 7.51 16.31 6.68
C PHE A 125 7.45 17.76 7.16
N ALA A 126 6.60 18.03 8.15
CA ALA A 126 6.58 19.35 8.79
C ALA A 126 7.97 19.59 9.41
N LYS A 127 8.56 20.74 9.09
CA LYS A 127 9.85 21.16 9.62
C LYS A 127 9.70 21.71 11.04
#